data_AF-A0A966FE77-F1
#
_entry.id   AF-A0A966FE77-F1
#
_cell.length_a   1.000
_cell.length_b   1.000
_cell.length_c   1.000
_cell.angle_alpha   90.00
_cell.angle_beta   90.00
_cell.angle_gamma   90.00
#
_symmetry.space_group_name_H-M   'P 1'
#
loop_
_entity.id
_entity.type
_entity.pdbx_description
1 polymer ?
#
loop_
_entity_poly.entity_id
_entity_poly.type
_entity_poly.pdbx_seq_one_letter_code
_entity_poly.pdbx_strand_id
1 'polypeptide(L)'
;MLSKKLLKYLGESKVKHEVVAHKTVYTAYDAAQTMRLKLNEIAKSLLVKFNKPFINGEKPYALAIVGADKNIDLKKLKKVVSEAAVRLNKELRLKKPDKKKSILDIYNKVAKVIIPKEKELKSKLKVKPGAIAAFGAMYKLPVFIDKDFLKNKTAVFAGDSFIQSVKMLANDFYQLENAFAGKFSAPKKIKRTLASLSLRRSGKK
;
A
#
# COMPACT_ATOMS: atom_id res chain seq x y z
N MET A 1 9.65 -16.47 7.89
CA MET A 1 10.53 -16.03 6.79
C MET A 1 9.68 -15.56 5.62
N LEU A 2 10.23 -14.74 4.71
CA LEU A 2 9.58 -14.30 3.47
C LEU A 2 9.29 -15.50 2.56
N SER A 3 8.22 -15.44 1.77
CA SER A 3 7.90 -16.48 0.80
C SER A 3 8.92 -16.56 -0.35
N LYS A 4 9.15 -17.76 -0.89
CA LYS A 4 10.01 -17.98 -2.08
C LYS A 4 9.54 -17.16 -3.28
N LYS A 5 8.22 -16.96 -3.42
CA LYS A 5 7.63 -16.17 -4.50
C LYS A 5 8.05 -14.70 -4.40
N LEU A 6 8.05 -14.11 -3.19
CA LEU A 6 8.47 -12.73 -2.99
C LEU A 6 9.97 -12.57 -3.22
N LEU A 7 10.79 -13.49 -2.69
CA LEU A 7 12.23 -13.47 -2.91
C LEU A 7 12.60 -13.55 -4.39
N LYS A 8 11.92 -14.43 -5.16
CA LYS A 8 12.11 -14.52 -6.61
C LYS A 8 11.72 -13.22 -7.32
N TYR A 9 10.57 -12.64 -7.00
CA TYR A 9 10.11 -11.37 -7.56
C TYR A 9 11.11 -10.23 -7.33
N LEU A 10 11.62 -10.11 -6.10
CA LEU A 10 12.61 -9.09 -5.75
C LEU A 10 13.95 -9.34 -6.46
N GLY A 11 14.41 -10.59 -6.56
CA GLY A 11 15.65 -10.96 -7.24
C GLY A 11 15.63 -10.66 -8.74
N GLU A 12 14.50 -10.90 -9.42
CA GLU A 12 14.34 -10.63 -10.85
C GLU A 12 14.30 -9.13 -11.18
N SER A 13 13.88 -8.29 -10.22
CA SER A 13 13.64 -6.86 -10.45
C SER A 13 14.89 -5.99 -10.61
N LYS A 14 16.08 -6.51 -10.28
CA LYS A 14 17.36 -5.76 -10.18
C LYS A 14 17.31 -4.52 -9.27
N VAL A 15 16.25 -4.37 -8.47
CA VAL A 15 16.09 -3.26 -7.52
C VAL A 15 16.89 -3.55 -6.25
N LYS A 16 17.61 -2.55 -5.74
CA LYS A 16 18.32 -2.66 -4.46
C LYS A 16 17.32 -2.80 -3.32
N HIS A 17 17.44 -3.89 -2.57
CA HIS A 17 16.59 -4.18 -1.42
C HIS A 17 17.37 -4.97 -0.37
N GLU A 18 16.91 -4.86 0.87
CA GLU A 18 17.46 -5.57 2.02
C GLU A 18 16.33 -6.32 2.72
N VAL A 19 16.52 -7.62 2.98
CA VAL A 19 15.62 -8.39 3.83
C VAL A 19 16.05 -8.19 5.27
N VAL A 20 15.24 -7.49 6.04
CA VAL A 20 15.54 -7.16 7.44
C VAL A 20 14.83 -8.15 8.35
N ALA A 21 15.61 -8.90 9.12
CA ALA A 21 15.08 -9.75 10.19
C ALA A 21 14.84 -8.93 11.46
N HIS A 22 13.75 -9.22 12.16
CA HIS A 22 13.37 -8.54 13.39
C HIS A 22 12.55 -9.48 14.29
N LYS A 23 12.27 -9.05 15.53
CA LYS A 23 11.33 -9.75 16.42
C LYS A 23 9.95 -9.87 15.75
N THR A 24 9.13 -10.80 16.22
CA THR A 24 7.74 -10.91 15.74
C THR A 24 7.00 -9.60 15.99
N VAL A 25 6.50 -8.98 14.91
CA VAL A 25 5.73 -7.74 14.96
C VAL A 25 4.37 -7.95 14.31
N TYR A 26 3.32 -7.45 14.97
CA TYR A 26 1.94 -7.55 14.48
C TYR A 26 1.42 -6.19 14.01
N THR A 27 2.02 -5.11 14.50
CA THR A 27 1.63 -3.74 14.13
C THR A 27 2.80 -2.98 13.54
N ALA A 28 2.47 -1.98 12.73
CA ALA A 28 3.46 -1.05 12.21
C ALA A 28 4.19 -0.26 13.32
N TYR A 29 3.57 -0.13 14.50
CA TYR A 29 4.21 0.48 15.66
C TYR A 29 5.31 -0.43 16.22
N ASP A 30 5.01 -1.71 16.40
CA ASP A 30 6.00 -2.70 16.87
C ASP A 30 7.15 -2.84 15.87
N ALA A 31 6.85 -2.79 14.58
CA ALA A 31 7.83 -2.77 13.49
C ALA A 31 8.78 -1.57 13.63
N ALA A 32 8.23 -0.36 13.78
CA ALA A 32 9.02 0.86 13.96
C ALA A 32 9.91 0.79 15.20
N GLN A 33 9.38 0.35 16.35
CA GLN A 33 10.13 0.24 17.60
C GLN A 33 11.26 -0.80 17.50
N THR A 34 10.95 -1.99 16.99
CA THR A 34 11.92 -3.10 16.89
C THR A 34 13.07 -2.76 15.95
N MET A 35 12.79 -2.06 14.85
CA MET A 35 13.80 -1.67 13.86
C MET A 35 14.40 -0.28 14.12
N ARG A 36 13.97 0.42 15.18
CA ARG A 36 14.38 1.79 15.53
C ARG A 36 14.18 2.78 14.37
N LEU A 37 13.05 2.68 13.69
CA LEU A 37 12.65 3.53 12.57
C LEU A 37 11.52 4.49 12.96
N LYS A 38 11.36 5.57 12.21
CA LYS A 38 10.22 6.47 12.40
C LYS A 38 8.96 5.84 11.80
N LEU A 39 7.79 6.16 12.37
CA LEU A 39 6.52 5.63 11.87
C LEU A 39 6.22 6.01 10.42
N ASN A 40 6.70 7.17 9.95
CA ASN A 40 6.53 7.58 8.56
C ASN A 40 7.39 6.77 7.58
N GLU A 41 8.40 6.03 8.05
CA GLU A 41 9.25 5.16 7.23
C GLU A 41 8.68 3.74 7.11
N ILE A 42 7.72 3.37 7.96
CA ILE A 42 7.03 2.08 7.88
C ILE A 42 5.83 2.21 6.94
N ALA A 43 5.81 1.40 5.88
CA ALA A 43 4.69 1.31 4.96
C ALA A 43 3.53 0.54 5.59
N LYS A 44 2.34 1.14 5.59
CA LYS A 44 1.09 0.49 5.92
C LYS A 44 0.40 0.07 4.63
N SER A 45 0.28 -1.23 4.43
CA SER A 45 -0.38 -1.85 3.27
C SER A 45 -1.84 -2.15 3.61
N LEU A 46 -2.75 -1.44 2.96
CA LEU A 46 -4.19 -1.63 3.14
C LEU A 46 -4.81 -2.16 1.86
N LEU A 47 -5.47 -3.31 1.96
CA LEU A 47 -6.32 -3.76 0.88
C LEU A 47 -7.58 -2.88 0.83
N VAL A 48 -7.89 -2.37 -0.34
CA VAL A 48 -9.15 -1.67 -0.62
C VAL A 48 -9.94 -2.43 -1.67
N LYS A 49 -11.26 -2.31 -1.61
CA LYS A 49 -12.22 -2.87 -2.55
C LYS A 49 -12.93 -1.75 -3.28
N PHE A 50 -13.07 -1.93 -4.58
CA PHE A 50 -13.80 -1.07 -5.48
C PHE A 50 -15.18 -1.65 -5.79
N ASN A 51 -16.10 -0.81 -6.28
CA ASN A 51 -17.38 -1.29 -6.80
C ASN A 51 -17.26 -1.91 -8.20
N LYS A 52 -16.26 -1.48 -8.98
CA LYS A 52 -15.91 -2.04 -10.29
C LYS A 52 -14.41 -2.30 -10.34
N PRO A 53 -13.94 -3.30 -11.10
CA PRO A 53 -12.51 -3.50 -11.34
C PRO A 53 -11.86 -2.24 -11.90
N PHE A 54 -10.69 -1.90 -11.36
CA PHE A 54 -9.88 -0.80 -11.90
C PHE A 54 -9.37 -1.15 -13.31
N ILE A 55 -8.97 -2.41 -13.49
CA ILE A 55 -8.61 -3.05 -14.76
C ILE A 55 -9.72 -4.04 -15.11
N ASN A 56 -10.23 -4.01 -16.34
CA ASN A 56 -11.29 -4.93 -16.76
C ASN A 56 -10.81 -6.39 -16.70
N GLY A 57 -11.67 -7.32 -16.26
CA GLY A 57 -11.29 -8.72 -16.07
C GLY A 57 -10.46 -9.02 -14.81
N GLU A 58 -10.00 -8.00 -14.08
CA GLU A 58 -9.33 -8.18 -12.79
C GLU A 58 -10.29 -8.13 -11.61
N LYS A 59 -9.77 -8.50 -10.44
CA LYS A 59 -10.53 -8.39 -9.19
C LYS A 59 -10.69 -6.90 -8.83
N PRO A 60 -11.83 -6.49 -8.24
CA PRO A 60 -12.07 -5.10 -7.84
C PRO A 60 -11.36 -4.75 -6.53
N TYR A 61 -10.06 -4.98 -6.46
CA TYR A 61 -9.25 -4.69 -5.29
C TYR A 61 -7.95 -3.98 -5.69
N ALA A 62 -7.36 -3.28 -4.74
CA ALA A 62 -6.04 -2.68 -4.88
C ALA A 62 -5.34 -2.67 -3.53
N LEU A 63 -4.02 -2.53 -3.55
CA LEU A 63 -3.26 -2.16 -2.35
C LEU A 63 -3.12 -0.64 -2.31
N ALA A 64 -3.40 -0.06 -1.14
CA ALA A 64 -3.16 1.34 -0.84
C ALA A 64 -2.04 1.43 0.20
N ILE A 65 -0.94 2.07 -0.18
CA ILE A 65 0.26 2.24 0.64
C ILE A 65 0.28 3.66 1.22
N VAL A 66 0.34 3.75 2.53
CA VAL A 66 0.46 5.01 3.28
C VAL A 66 1.52 4.86 4.38
N GLY A 67 2.09 5.97 4.87
CA GLY A 67 2.94 5.93 6.07
C GLY A 67 2.18 5.47 7.31
N ALA A 68 2.84 4.75 8.22
CA ALA A 68 2.18 4.23 9.42
C ALA A 68 1.70 5.33 10.38
N ASP A 69 2.32 6.51 10.31
CA ASP A 69 1.97 7.75 10.99
C ASP A 69 0.67 8.41 10.49
N LYS A 70 0.12 7.94 9.36
CA LYS A 70 -1.09 8.49 8.75
C LYS A 70 -2.23 7.48 8.66
N ASN A 71 -3.43 8.02 8.48
CA ASN A 71 -4.63 7.27 8.13
C ASN A 71 -4.95 7.46 6.65
N ILE A 72 -5.54 6.43 6.05
CA ILE A 72 -6.07 6.50 4.69
C ILE A 72 -7.34 7.37 4.64
N ASP A 73 -7.43 8.23 3.64
CA ASP A 73 -8.62 8.99 3.29
C ASP A 73 -9.24 8.38 2.03
N LEU A 74 -10.29 7.55 2.23
CA LEU A 74 -10.95 6.83 1.15
C LEU A 74 -11.63 7.76 0.13
N LYS A 75 -12.06 8.95 0.54
CA LYS A 75 -12.66 9.94 -0.37
C LYS A 75 -11.59 10.51 -1.30
N LYS A 76 -10.41 10.83 -0.78
CA LYS A 76 -9.27 11.25 -1.60
C LYS A 76 -8.74 10.12 -2.47
N LEU A 77 -8.64 8.90 -1.94
CA LEU A 77 -8.23 7.74 -2.73
C LEU A 77 -9.17 7.51 -3.93
N LYS A 78 -10.49 7.61 -3.75
CA LYS A 78 -11.46 7.53 -4.87
C LYS A 78 -11.14 8.53 -5.99
N LYS A 79 -10.76 9.77 -5.64
CA LYS A 79 -10.38 10.80 -6.61
C LYS A 79 -9.11 10.40 -7.36
N VAL A 80 -8.08 9.99 -6.63
CA VAL A 80 -6.80 9.52 -7.20
C VAL A 80 -7.00 8.34 -8.14
N VAL A 81 -7.81 7.35 -7.76
CA VAL A 81 -8.16 6.21 -8.61
C VAL A 81 -8.86 6.67 -9.89
N SER A 82 -9.79 7.63 -9.78
CA SER A 82 -10.49 8.18 -10.95
C SER A 82 -9.55 8.93 -11.89
N GLU A 83 -8.65 9.75 -11.35
CA GLU A 83 -7.63 10.48 -12.11
C GLU A 83 -6.65 9.52 -12.81
N ALA A 84 -6.21 8.48 -12.11
CA ALA A 84 -5.35 7.44 -12.67
C ALA A 84 -6.03 6.71 -13.83
N ALA A 85 -7.30 6.33 -13.69
CA ALA A 85 -8.08 5.71 -14.76
C ALA A 85 -8.19 6.63 -15.99
N VAL A 86 -8.46 7.92 -15.79
CA VAL A 86 -8.53 8.90 -16.89
C VAL A 86 -7.18 9.05 -17.59
N ARG A 87 -6.08 9.16 -16.82
CA ARG A 87 -4.72 9.28 -17.38
C ARG A 87 -4.35 8.07 -18.23
N LEU A 88 -4.56 6.86 -17.70
CA LEU A 88 -4.27 5.62 -18.40
C LEU A 88 -5.11 5.46 -19.67
N ASN A 89 -6.41 5.76 -19.61
CA ASN A 89 -7.28 5.73 -20.79
C ASN A 89 -6.79 6.70 -21.88
N LYS A 90 -6.22 7.86 -21.50
CA LYS A 90 -5.62 8.80 -22.45
C LYS A 90 -4.33 8.24 -23.06
N GLU A 91 -3.43 7.69 -22.23
CA GLU A 91 -2.17 7.07 -22.69
C GLU A 91 -2.42 5.89 -23.64
N LEU A 92 -3.42 5.04 -23.34
CA LEU A 92 -3.80 3.93 -24.21
C LEU A 92 -4.35 4.40 -25.56
N ARG A 93 -5.17 5.45 -25.60
CA ARG A 93 -5.72 5.99 -26.85
C ARG A 93 -4.65 6.56 -27.78
N LEU A 94 -3.55 7.06 -27.23
CA LEU A 94 -2.44 7.63 -28.00
C LEU A 94 -1.53 6.56 -28.61
N LYS A 95 -1.50 5.35 -28.04
CA LYS A 95 -0.79 4.20 -28.61
C LYS A 95 -1.69 3.57 -29.68
N LYS A 96 -1.38 3.76 -30.97
CA LYS A 96 -2.15 3.20 -32.10
C LYS A 96 -2.39 1.68 -31.90
N PRO A 97 -3.57 1.15 -32.26
CA PRO A 97 -3.86 -0.27 -32.08
C PRO A 97 -3.05 -1.11 -33.06
N ASP A 98 -2.12 -1.92 -32.56
CA ASP A 98 -1.62 -3.06 -33.31
C ASP A 98 -2.79 -4.02 -33.56
N LYS A 99 -3.12 -4.25 -34.84
CA LYS A 99 -4.29 -4.97 -35.36
C LYS A 99 -4.49 -6.44 -34.89
N LYS A 100 -3.77 -6.89 -33.86
CA LYS A 100 -3.83 -8.27 -33.33
C LYS A 100 -4.11 -8.40 -31.84
N LYS A 101 -4.17 -7.31 -31.06
CA LYS A 101 -4.62 -7.37 -29.66
C LYS A 101 -6.05 -6.87 -29.57
N SER A 102 -6.96 -7.80 -29.27
CA SER A 102 -8.28 -7.48 -28.74
C SER A 102 -8.15 -6.43 -27.63
N ILE A 103 -9.04 -5.46 -27.67
CA ILE A 103 -9.11 -4.30 -26.78
C ILE A 103 -9.19 -4.77 -25.31
N LEU A 104 -8.06 -4.82 -24.61
CA LEU A 104 -7.93 -4.91 -23.16
C LEU A 104 -7.00 -3.73 -22.81
N ASP A 105 -7.39 -2.65 -22.14
CA ASP A 105 -8.17 -2.57 -20.91
C ASP A 105 -8.92 -1.23 -20.82
N ILE A 106 -10.23 -1.29 -20.61
CA ILE A 106 -11.00 -0.11 -20.24
C ILE A 106 -10.80 0.09 -18.74
N TYR A 107 -9.99 1.09 -18.36
CA TYR A 107 -9.84 1.45 -16.94
C TYR A 107 -11.10 2.15 -16.47
N ASN A 108 -11.86 1.50 -15.59
CA ASN A 108 -13.17 2.01 -15.17
C ASN A 108 -13.01 3.10 -14.10
N LYS A 109 -13.80 4.17 -14.24
CA LYS A 109 -13.95 5.15 -13.17
C LYS A 109 -14.60 4.48 -11.95
N VAL A 110 -13.87 4.41 -10.85
CA VAL A 110 -14.36 3.82 -9.60
C VAL A 110 -15.26 4.79 -8.86
N ALA A 111 -16.48 4.37 -8.53
CA ALA A 111 -17.46 5.21 -7.83
C ALA A 111 -17.41 5.05 -6.32
N LYS A 112 -16.86 3.94 -5.81
CA LYS A 112 -16.80 3.65 -4.37
C LYS A 112 -15.53 2.89 -4.03
N VAL A 113 -14.87 3.30 -2.95
CA VAL A 113 -13.70 2.64 -2.36
C VAL A 113 -14.03 2.35 -0.90
N ILE A 114 -13.90 1.09 -0.49
CA ILE A 114 -14.12 0.63 0.89
C ILE A 114 -12.98 -0.26 1.34
N ILE A 115 -12.79 -0.39 2.65
CA ILE A 115 -11.94 -1.45 3.20
C ILE A 115 -12.81 -2.72 3.30
N PRO A 116 -12.40 -3.84 2.68
CA PRO A 116 -13.18 -5.08 2.73
C PRO A 116 -13.15 -5.67 4.15
N LYS A 117 -14.22 -6.40 4.51
CA LYS A 117 -14.26 -7.14 5.77
C LYS A 117 -13.29 -8.33 5.72
N GLU A 118 -12.78 -8.76 6.88
CA GLU A 118 -11.82 -9.87 6.98
C GLU A 118 -12.31 -11.19 6.35
N LYS A 119 -13.62 -11.47 6.42
CA LYS A 119 -14.21 -12.65 5.78
C LYS A 119 -14.01 -12.63 4.25
N GLU A 120 -14.09 -11.45 3.63
CA GLU A 120 -13.87 -11.30 2.18
C GLU A 120 -12.39 -11.45 1.79
N LEU A 121 -11.48 -10.99 2.67
CA LEU A 121 -10.04 -11.15 2.50
C LEU A 121 -9.64 -12.62 2.42
N LYS A 122 -10.12 -13.44 3.37
CA LYS A 122 -9.81 -14.87 3.44
C LYS A 122 -10.35 -15.63 2.22
N SER A 123 -11.61 -15.40 1.86
CA SER A 123 -12.26 -16.16 0.77
C SER A 123 -11.77 -15.78 -0.62
N LYS A 124 -11.55 -14.48 -0.91
CA LYS A 124 -11.26 -14.02 -2.28
C LYS A 124 -9.78 -13.87 -2.60
N LEU A 125 -8.96 -13.64 -1.59
CA LEU A 125 -7.51 -13.43 -1.77
C LEU A 125 -6.65 -14.54 -1.15
N LYS A 126 -7.24 -15.49 -0.40
CA LYS A 126 -6.51 -16.58 0.28
C LYS A 126 -5.35 -16.05 1.15
N VAL A 127 -5.46 -14.81 1.62
CA VAL A 127 -4.47 -14.16 2.48
C VAL A 127 -4.93 -14.16 3.93
N LYS A 128 -3.99 -14.37 4.87
CA LYS A 128 -4.26 -14.16 6.29
C LYS A 128 -4.32 -12.65 6.58
N PRO A 129 -5.38 -12.14 7.24
CA PRO A 129 -5.42 -10.77 7.73
C PRO A 129 -4.19 -10.47 8.58
N GLY A 130 -3.58 -9.30 8.40
CA GLY A 130 -2.35 -8.90 9.10
C GLY A 130 -1.04 -9.36 8.46
N ALA A 131 -1.07 -10.23 7.44
CA ALA A 131 0.11 -10.71 6.71
C ALA A 131 0.08 -10.31 5.21
N ILE A 132 -0.66 -9.26 4.86
CA ILE A 132 -0.71 -8.77 3.48
C ILE A 132 0.63 -8.08 3.18
N ALA A 133 1.37 -8.62 2.22
CA ALA A 133 2.57 -7.98 1.72
C ALA A 133 2.24 -6.65 1.05
N ALA A 134 3.18 -5.71 1.06
CA ALA A 134 3.03 -4.44 0.34
C ALA A 134 3.05 -4.61 -1.19
N PHE A 135 3.54 -5.76 -1.67
CA PHE A 135 3.82 -6.02 -3.07
C PHE A 135 2.55 -6.53 -3.79
N GLY A 136 1.97 -5.70 -4.67
CA GLY A 136 0.77 -5.99 -5.42
C GLY A 136 0.96 -7.11 -6.43
N ALA A 137 2.19 -7.25 -6.96
CA ALA A 137 2.60 -8.36 -7.83
C ALA A 137 2.32 -9.75 -7.20
N MET A 138 2.38 -9.86 -5.87
CA MET A 138 2.10 -11.09 -5.15
C MET A 138 0.65 -11.55 -5.31
N TYR A 139 -0.27 -10.61 -5.56
CA TYR A 139 -1.71 -10.81 -5.61
C TYR A 139 -2.34 -10.49 -6.96
N LYS A 140 -1.54 -10.01 -7.94
CA LYS A 140 -2.01 -9.44 -9.21
C LYS A 140 -3.01 -8.30 -8.96
N LEU A 141 -2.63 -7.36 -8.11
CA LEU A 141 -3.45 -6.20 -7.75
C LEU A 141 -2.70 -4.91 -8.07
N PRO A 142 -3.38 -3.86 -8.57
CA PRO A 142 -2.77 -2.55 -8.71
C PRO A 142 -2.41 -1.96 -7.35
N VAL A 143 -1.33 -1.18 -7.33
CA VAL A 143 -0.83 -0.49 -6.13
C VAL A 143 -1.04 1.00 -6.26
N PHE A 144 -1.61 1.62 -5.24
CA PHE A 144 -1.70 3.08 -5.07
C PHE A 144 -0.80 3.47 -3.90
N ILE A 145 0.03 4.49 -4.07
CA ILE A 145 0.98 4.95 -3.05
C ILE A 145 0.82 6.44 -2.76
N ASP A 146 0.83 6.80 -1.47
CA ASP A 146 0.65 8.17 -1.06
C ASP A 146 1.88 9.03 -1.38
N LYS A 147 1.68 10.16 -2.04
CA LYS A 147 2.76 11.07 -2.46
C LYS A 147 3.58 11.59 -1.28
N ASP A 148 3.00 11.73 -0.09
CA ASP A 148 3.79 12.15 1.06
C ASP A 148 4.66 11.00 1.60
N PHE A 149 4.26 9.75 1.41
CA PHE A 149 5.08 8.59 1.78
C PHE A 149 6.31 8.43 0.86
N LEU A 150 6.16 8.78 -0.43
CA LEU A 150 7.27 8.81 -1.40
C LEU A 150 8.37 9.83 -1.06
N LYS A 151 8.11 10.79 -0.15
CA LYS A 151 9.13 11.75 0.30
C LYS A 151 10.20 11.11 1.19
N ASN A 152 9.92 9.94 1.78
CA ASN A 152 10.93 9.20 2.52
C ASN A 152 11.92 8.59 1.54
N LYS A 153 13.23 8.78 1.78
CA LYS A 153 14.27 8.16 0.95
C LYS A 153 14.18 6.63 1.03
N THR A 154 14.24 6.12 2.26
CA THR A 154 14.14 4.70 2.59
C THR A 154 12.81 4.40 3.27
N ALA A 155 12.27 3.21 3.03
CA ALA A 155 11.07 2.72 3.64
C ALA A 155 11.14 1.21 3.92
N VAL A 156 10.38 0.76 4.91
CA VAL A 156 10.21 -0.66 5.22
C VAL A 156 8.80 -1.11 4.87
N PHE A 157 8.73 -2.19 4.11
CA PHE A 157 7.52 -2.78 3.57
C PHE A 157 7.30 -4.17 4.16
N ALA A 158 6.05 -4.45 4.56
CA ALA A 158 5.67 -5.79 4.98
C ALA A 158 5.86 -6.79 3.82
N GLY A 159 6.59 -7.88 4.09
CA GLY A 159 6.97 -8.86 3.09
C GLY A 159 6.33 -10.23 3.30
N ASP A 160 5.04 -10.33 3.65
CA ASP A 160 4.34 -11.59 3.97
C ASP A 160 4.84 -12.39 5.20
N SER A 161 5.71 -11.80 6.02
CA SER A 161 6.23 -12.40 7.25
C SER A 161 6.05 -11.50 8.47
N PHE A 162 5.90 -12.09 9.66
CA PHE A 162 5.86 -11.37 10.94
C PHE A 162 7.25 -11.09 11.53
N ILE A 163 8.30 -11.72 10.99
CA ILE A 163 9.68 -11.66 11.51
C ILE A 163 10.68 -11.13 10.49
N GLN A 164 10.23 -10.87 9.25
CA GLN A 164 11.05 -10.34 8.18
C GLN A 164 10.25 -9.31 7.39
N SER A 165 10.91 -8.20 7.05
CA SER A 165 10.39 -7.13 6.22
C SER A 165 11.38 -6.81 5.09
N VAL A 166 10.92 -6.05 4.10
CA VAL A 166 11.76 -5.61 2.97
C VAL A 166 12.03 -4.12 3.12
N LYS A 167 13.30 -3.75 3.21
CA LYS A 167 13.75 -2.35 3.24
C LYS A 167 14.30 -1.98 1.86
N MET A 168 13.83 -0.86 1.31
CA MET A 168 14.28 -0.35 0.00
C MET A 168 13.99 1.15 -0.11
N LEU A 169 14.41 1.77 -1.21
CA LEU A 169 14.01 3.15 -1.50
C LEU A 169 12.52 3.22 -1.83
N ALA A 170 11.82 4.23 -1.31
CA ALA A 170 10.38 4.37 -1.57
C ALA A 170 10.09 4.60 -3.06
N ASN A 171 11.00 5.29 -3.76
CA ASN A 171 10.91 5.50 -5.20
C ASN A 171 11.15 4.20 -5.99
N ASP A 172 12.07 3.34 -5.53
CA ASP A 172 12.32 2.06 -6.18
C ASP A 172 11.10 1.13 -6.05
N PHE A 173 10.48 1.09 -4.88
CA PHE A 173 9.19 0.40 -4.70
C PHE A 173 8.11 0.93 -5.64
N TYR A 174 7.99 2.25 -5.77
CA TYR A 174 7.03 2.88 -6.68
C TYR A 174 7.20 2.45 -8.13
N GLN A 175 8.46 2.37 -8.61
CA GLN A 175 8.77 1.92 -9.96
C GLN A 175 8.55 0.41 -10.12
N LEU A 176 9.02 -0.39 -9.15
CA LEU A 176 8.91 -1.84 -9.14
C LEU A 176 7.46 -2.32 -9.26
N GLU A 177 6.55 -1.70 -8.51
CA GLU A 177 5.13 -2.04 -8.50
C GLU A 177 4.33 -1.34 -9.59
N ASN A 178 4.95 -0.52 -10.45
CA ASN A 178 4.28 0.36 -11.41
C ASN A 178 3.11 1.13 -10.75
N ALA A 179 3.34 1.64 -9.55
CA ALA A 179 2.28 2.12 -8.68
C ALA A 179 1.68 3.45 -9.16
N PHE A 180 0.45 3.73 -8.74
CA PHE A 180 -0.22 5.02 -8.97
C PHE A 180 -0.01 5.95 -7.77
N ALA A 181 0.67 7.07 -8.00
CA ALA A 181 0.95 8.05 -6.95
C ALA A 181 -0.16 9.10 -6.83
N GLY A 182 -0.67 9.33 -5.62
CA GLY A 182 -1.64 10.40 -5.33
C GLY A 182 -1.61 10.85 -3.88
N LYS A 183 -2.31 11.95 -3.54
CA LYS A 183 -2.47 12.39 -2.14
C LYS A 183 -3.77 11.85 -1.58
N PHE A 184 -3.69 10.83 -0.74
CA PHE A 184 -4.85 10.18 -0.14
C PHE A 184 -4.65 9.76 1.31
N SER A 185 -3.64 10.30 1.97
CA SER A 185 -3.46 10.18 3.42
C SER A 185 -3.96 11.42 4.16
N ALA A 186 -4.23 11.25 5.45
CA ALA A 186 -4.53 12.29 6.41
C ALA A 186 -3.75 12.07 7.71
N PRO A 187 -3.34 13.13 8.43
CA PRO A 187 -2.72 13.01 9.73
C PRO A 187 -3.59 12.16 10.67
N LYS A 188 -2.96 11.29 11.45
CA LYS A 188 -3.69 10.48 12.44
C LYS A 188 -4.28 11.41 13.50
N LYS A 189 -5.61 11.43 13.63
CA LYS A 189 -6.25 12.10 14.76
C LYS A 189 -5.87 11.33 16.02
N ILE A 190 -4.92 11.85 16.78
CA ILE A 190 -4.60 11.33 18.12
C ILE A 190 -5.83 11.63 18.97
N LYS A 191 -6.65 10.63 19.31
CA LYS A 191 -7.55 10.78 20.45
C LYS A 191 -6.64 10.92 21.66
N ARG A 192 -6.49 12.14 22.19
CA ARG A 192 -5.82 12.36 23.47
C ARG A 192 -6.60 11.56 24.51
N THR A 193 -6.00 10.48 25.01
CA THR A 193 -6.50 9.78 26.20
C THR A 193 -6.34 10.71 27.40
N LEU A 194 -7.31 10.70 28.32
CA LEU A 194 -7.36 11.52 29.54
C LEU A 194 -6.06 11.46 30.36
N ALA A 195 -5.32 10.35 30.30
CA ALA A 195 -4.00 10.20 30.93
C ALA A 195 -2.94 11.22 30.45
N SER A 196 -3.03 11.69 29.21
CA SER A 196 -2.11 12.73 28.67
C SER A 196 -2.48 14.16 29.10
N LEU A 197 -3.70 14.37 29.61
CA LEU A 197 -4.18 15.66 30.12
C LEU A 197 -3.82 15.85 31.62
N SER A 198 -3.78 14.77 32.40
CA SER A 198 -3.40 14.85 33.83
C SER A 198 -1.92 15.16 34.03
N LEU A 199 -1.03 14.59 33.23
CA LEU A 199 0.43 14.84 33.28
C LEU A 199 0.84 16.29 32.98
N ARG A 200 0.00 17.08 32.27
CA ARG A 200 0.24 18.51 32.07
C ARG A 200 -0.24 19.39 33.22
N ARG A 201 -1.15 18.89 34.07
CA ARG A 201 -1.62 19.64 35.25
C ARG A 201 -0.70 19.47 36.46
N SER A 202 0.04 18.37 36.55
CA SER A 202 0.98 18.11 37.65
C SER A 202 2.35 18.79 37.48
N GLY A 203 2.68 19.32 36.30
CA GLY A 203 3.93 20.05 36.03
C GLY A 203 3.81 21.58 36.12
N LYS A 204 2.68 22.10 36.62
CA LYS A 204 2.50 23.52 36.97
C LYS A 204 2.17 23.61 38.46
N LYS A 205 3.17 23.38 39.30
CA LYS A 205 3.27 23.92 40.65
C LYS A 205 4.72 24.30 40.89
#